data_AF-A0A382KHZ4-F1
#
_entry.id   AF-A0A382KHZ4-F1
#
_cell.length_a   1.000
_cell.length_b   1.000
_cell.length_c   1.000
_cell.angle_alpha   90.00
_cell.angle_beta   90.00
_cell.angle_gamma   90.00
#
_symmetry.space_group_name_H-M   'P 1'
#
loop_
_entity.id
_entity.type
_entity.pdbx_description
1 polymer ?
#
loop_
_entity_poly.entity_id
_entity_poly.type
_entity_poly.pdbx_seq_one_letter_code
_entity_poly.pdbx_strand_id
1 'polypeptide(L)'
;MSFFDRFRQPKTPHPHNPLASLEQSSPPPEETWPWPDIDRPVVQLLQQRVAYHEAGHAVVARSFGIEVIQLSIRRRADSFGRVTPVATPAWQRAHEYDRLRRLADGIPESRHRTPVEVLHPRELFDCEESLHAELHAILAGAVAEEMQFSSSRGGRGDRRLFHFQVSCCYGKLTGFVSGSSIALLRHRYRNSCKETLSKPENWTWVKAVVKAAIRSEHGVLTGDEIDSLRPW
;
A
#
# COMPACT_ATOMS: atom_id res chain seq x y z
N MET A 1 6.97 -22.71 26.87
CA MET A 1 5.59 -22.23 26.65
C MET A 1 5.68 -20.82 26.10
N SER A 2 5.26 -20.65 24.85
CA SER A 2 5.52 -19.46 24.02
C SER A 2 4.47 -18.36 24.27
N PHE A 3 4.89 -17.11 24.21
CA PHE A 3 4.19 -15.89 24.66
C PHE A 3 2.95 -15.49 23.80
N PHE A 4 2.41 -16.38 22.95
CA PHE A 4 1.53 -15.99 21.84
C PHE A 4 0.09 -16.56 21.85
N ASP A 5 -0.35 -17.27 22.89
CA ASP A 5 -1.69 -17.89 22.92
C ASP A 5 -2.83 -16.99 23.45
N ARG A 6 -2.86 -15.70 23.11
CA ARG A 6 -3.97 -14.83 23.54
C ARG A 6 -4.41 -13.81 22.49
N PHE A 7 -4.98 -14.32 21.39
CA PHE A 7 -5.79 -13.50 20.49
C PHE A 7 -7.17 -14.14 20.32
N ARG A 8 -8.13 -13.70 21.14
CA ARG A 8 -9.55 -13.96 20.92
C ARG A 8 -10.38 -12.69 21.15
N GLN A 9 -11.14 -12.39 20.10
CA GLN A 9 -12.31 -11.53 19.94
C GLN A 9 -12.10 -10.02 19.63
N PRO A 10 -12.47 -9.57 18.41
CA PRO A 10 -12.61 -8.15 18.09
C PRO A 10 -13.87 -7.57 18.77
N LYS A 11 -13.72 -6.38 19.35
CA LYS A 11 -14.84 -5.55 19.82
C LYS A 11 -15.49 -4.84 18.63
N THR A 12 -16.81 -4.71 18.70
CA THR A 12 -17.73 -4.12 17.73
C THR A 12 -17.34 -2.68 17.32
N PRO A 13 -17.50 -2.29 16.04
CA PRO A 13 -17.33 -0.91 15.60
C PRO A 13 -18.52 -0.02 16.00
N HIS A 14 -18.24 1.23 16.36
CA HIS A 14 -19.26 2.28 16.55
C HIS A 14 -19.16 3.32 15.40
N PRO A 15 -20.26 4.02 15.08
CA PRO A 15 -20.64 4.33 13.70
C PRO A 15 -20.02 5.59 13.08
N HIS A 16 -19.94 5.53 11.75
CA HIS A 16 -19.42 6.51 10.80
C HIS A 16 -20.12 7.86 10.81
N ASN A 17 -19.34 8.91 10.52
CA ASN A 17 -19.84 10.16 9.92
C ASN A 17 -19.50 10.14 8.42
N PRO A 18 -20.42 10.47 7.51
CA PRO A 18 -20.20 10.36 6.07
C PRO A 18 -19.39 11.56 5.56
N LEU A 19 -18.24 11.31 4.91
CA LEU A 19 -17.51 12.31 4.16
C LEU A 19 -18.04 12.38 2.72
N ALA A 20 -18.18 13.62 2.27
CA ALA A 20 -18.84 14.05 1.06
C ALA A 20 -18.35 13.33 -0.21
N SER A 21 -19.31 13.06 -1.07
CA SER A 21 -19.17 12.57 -2.44
C SER A 21 -18.12 13.39 -3.20
N LEU A 22 -16.99 12.76 -3.52
CA LEU A 22 -15.98 13.33 -4.40
C LEU A 22 -16.40 13.11 -5.85
N GLU A 23 -16.69 14.22 -6.53
CA GLU A 23 -17.01 14.30 -7.96
C GLU A 23 -15.97 13.59 -8.83
N GLN A 24 -16.46 12.94 -9.89
CA GLN A 24 -15.68 12.34 -10.97
C GLN A 24 -14.80 13.41 -11.63
N SER A 25 -13.49 13.40 -11.34
CA SER A 25 -12.54 14.33 -11.94
C SER A 25 -12.02 13.82 -13.28
N SER A 26 -12.00 14.72 -14.27
CA SER A 26 -11.20 14.59 -15.50
C SER A 26 -9.75 14.24 -15.13
N PRO A 27 -9.02 13.47 -15.96
CA PRO A 27 -7.65 13.07 -15.63
C PRO A 27 -6.79 14.31 -15.35
N PRO A 28 -6.03 14.34 -14.24
CA PRO A 28 -4.98 15.33 -14.05
C PRO A 28 -4.11 15.40 -15.32
N PRO A 29 -3.60 16.57 -15.71
CA PRO A 29 -2.87 16.77 -16.98
C PRO A 29 -1.63 15.88 -17.15
N GLU A 30 -1.17 15.21 -16.09
CA GLU A 30 -0.03 14.31 -16.05
C GLU A 30 -0.39 12.81 -16.21
N GLU A 31 -1.69 12.49 -16.30
CA GLU A 31 -2.18 11.12 -16.44
C GLU A 31 -2.67 10.85 -17.86
N THR A 32 -2.20 9.76 -18.47
CA THR A 32 -2.61 9.36 -19.81
C THR A 32 -3.55 8.15 -19.76
N TRP A 33 -4.75 8.33 -20.32
CA TRP A 33 -5.73 7.27 -20.54
C TRP A 33 -6.55 7.55 -21.81
N PRO A 34 -6.77 6.56 -22.69
CA PRO A 34 -6.17 5.22 -22.69
C PRO A 34 -4.63 5.30 -22.84
N TRP A 35 -3.94 4.18 -22.62
CA TRP A 35 -2.49 4.16 -22.79
C TRP A 35 -2.12 4.44 -24.26
N PRO A 36 -1.02 5.18 -24.54
CA PRO A 36 -0.52 5.34 -25.90
C PRO A 36 -0.24 3.98 -26.54
N ASP A 37 -0.59 3.83 -27.82
CA ASP A 37 -0.42 2.59 -28.59
C ASP A 37 -1.09 1.35 -27.96
N ILE A 38 -2.25 1.50 -27.32
CA ILE A 38 -2.95 0.38 -26.65
C ILE A 38 -3.27 -0.79 -27.58
N ASP A 39 -3.32 -0.59 -28.90
CA ASP A 39 -3.52 -1.67 -29.87
C ASP A 39 -2.29 -2.60 -30.00
N ARG A 40 -1.12 -2.18 -29.51
CA ARG A 40 0.09 -3.01 -29.54
C ARG A 40 0.03 -4.08 -28.45
N PRO A 41 0.24 -5.37 -28.78
CA PRO A 41 0.16 -6.46 -27.80
C PRO A 41 1.09 -6.29 -26.58
N VAL A 42 2.27 -5.69 -26.78
CA VAL A 42 3.22 -5.40 -25.69
C VAL A 42 2.66 -4.38 -24.70
N VAL A 43 1.93 -3.38 -25.19
CA VAL A 43 1.30 -2.35 -24.36
C VAL A 43 0.13 -2.93 -23.58
N GLN A 44 -0.70 -3.76 -24.23
CA GLN A 44 -1.79 -4.49 -23.56
C GLN A 44 -1.28 -5.41 -22.45
N LEU A 45 -0.19 -6.15 -22.70
CA LEU A 45 0.43 -7.00 -21.69
C LEU A 45 0.97 -6.18 -20.51
N LEU A 46 1.56 -5.01 -20.77
CA LEU A 46 2.05 -4.12 -19.72
C LEU A 46 0.90 -3.53 -18.90
N GLN A 47 -0.19 -3.09 -19.56
CA GLN A 47 -1.40 -2.63 -18.88
C GLN A 47 -2.01 -3.74 -18.01
N GLN A 48 -2.08 -4.97 -18.51
CA GLN A 48 -2.56 -6.11 -17.72
C GLN A 48 -1.68 -6.36 -16.50
N ARG A 49 -0.34 -6.35 -16.65
CA ARG A 49 0.58 -6.50 -15.52
C ARG A 49 0.35 -5.44 -14.44
N VAL A 50 0.18 -4.20 -14.85
CA VAL A 50 -0.13 -3.09 -13.94
C VAL A 50 -1.48 -3.29 -13.27
N ALA A 51 -2.51 -3.69 -14.02
CA ALA A 51 -3.82 -3.96 -13.44
C ALA A 51 -3.75 -5.03 -12.35
N TYR A 52 -2.99 -6.12 -12.56
CA TYR A 52 -2.76 -7.13 -11.52
C TYR A 52 -1.97 -6.58 -10.33
N HIS A 53 -0.97 -5.74 -10.59
CA HIS A 53 -0.17 -5.08 -9.56
C HIS A 53 -1.03 -4.17 -8.66
N GLU A 54 -1.79 -3.24 -9.25
CA GLU A 54 -2.66 -2.34 -8.51
C GLU A 54 -3.80 -3.10 -7.81
N ALA A 55 -4.40 -4.10 -8.48
CA ALA A 55 -5.45 -4.92 -7.87
C ALA A 55 -4.93 -5.71 -6.66
N GLY A 56 -3.68 -6.18 -6.71
CA GLY A 56 -3.02 -6.83 -5.58
C GLY A 56 -2.95 -5.90 -4.36
N HIS A 57 -2.49 -4.67 -4.54
CA HIS A 57 -2.49 -3.65 -3.47
C HIS A 57 -3.90 -3.42 -2.92
N ALA A 58 -4.87 -3.15 -3.79
CA ALA A 58 -6.23 -2.81 -3.37
C ALA A 58 -6.91 -3.95 -2.62
N VAL A 59 -6.89 -5.17 -3.15
CA VAL A 59 -7.55 -6.33 -2.52
C VAL A 59 -6.93 -6.65 -1.16
N VAL A 60 -5.60 -6.62 -1.05
CA VAL A 60 -4.95 -6.86 0.25
C VAL A 60 -5.22 -5.71 1.21
N ALA A 61 -5.16 -4.46 0.78
CA ALA A 61 -5.53 -3.31 1.61
C ALA A 61 -6.94 -3.50 2.20
N ARG A 62 -7.95 -3.75 1.36
CA ARG A 62 -9.34 -3.98 1.79
C ARG A 62 -9.47 -5.21 2.69
N SER A 63 -8.73 -6.30 2.42
CA SER A 63 -8.74 -7.52 3.24
C SER A 63 -8.21 -7.30 4.66
N PHE A 64 -7.33 -6.31 4.85
CA PHE A 64 -6.80 -5.90 6.15
C PHE A 64 -7.50 -4.66 6.73
N GLY A 65 -8.65 -4.27 6.17
CA GLY A 65 -9.45 -3.14 6.68
C GLY A 65 -8.91 -1.76 6.34
N ILE A 66 -7.94 -1.64 5.42
CA ILE A 66 -7.51 -0.36 4.88
C ILE A 66 -8.52 0.07 3.82
N GLU A 67 -9.15 1.22 4.05
CA GLU A 67 -10.02 1.83 3.07
C GLU A 67 -9.21 2.29 1.85
N VAL A 68 -9.73 2.00 0.66
CA VAL A 68 -9.15 2.41 -0.62
C VAL A 68 -10.07 3.45 -1.22
N ILE A 69 -9.56 4.67 -1.44
CA ILE A 69 -10.30 5.74 -2.10
C ILE A 69 -10.47 5.40 -3.57
N GLN A 70 -9.36 5.04 -4.23
CA GLN A 70 -9.36 4.65 -5.64
C GLN A 70 -8.16 3.78 -6.02
N LEU A 71 -8.37 3.00 -7.06
CA LEU A 71 -7.36 2.32 -7.85
C LEU A 71 -7.34 2.95 -9.25
N SER A 72 -6.15 3.24 -9.77
CA SER A 72 -5.95 3.77 -11.12
C SER A 72 -4.88 2.97 -11.85
N ILE A 73 -5.17 2.58 -13.09
CA ILE A 73 -4.21 1.98 -14.02
C ILE A 73 -3.79 2.96 -15.11
N ARG A 74 -4.00 4.27 -14.88
CA ARG A 74 -3.59 5.33 -15.80
C ARG A 74 -2.07 5.50 -15.76
N ARG A 75 -1.46 5.72 -16.93
CA ARG A 75 -0.01 5.90 -17.04
C ARG A 75 0.40 7.31 -16.63
N ARG A 76 1.47 7.43 -15.85
CA ARG A 76 2.14 8.68 -15.46
C ARG A 76 3.61 8.66 -15.91
N ALA A 77 4.31 9.77 -15.70
CA ALA A 77 5.73 9.89 -16.04
C ALA A 77 6.63 8.94 -15.21
N ASP A 78 6.27 8.70 -13.95
CA ASP A 78 7.06 7.97 -12.95
C ASP A 78 6.37 6.72 -12.39
N SER A 79 5.07 6.52 -12.67
CA SER A 79 4.30 5.34 -12.30
C SER A 79 3.41 4.86 -13.44
N PHE A 80 3.08 3.57 -13.45
CA PHE A 80 2.16 3.00 -14.45
C PHE A 80 0.74 2.81 -13.92
N GLY A 81 0.57 2.91 -12.60
CA GLY A 81 -0.69 2.83 -11.88
C GLY A 81 -0.50 3.41 -10.48
N ARG A 82 -1.60 3.42 -9.71
CA ARG A 82 -1.60 3.81 -8.31
C ARG A 82 -2.85 3.32 -7.59
N VAL A 83 -2.67 2.79 -6.39
CA VAL A 83 -3.73 2.71 -5.37
C VAL A 83 -3.59 3.87 -4.38
N THR A 84 -4.70 4.53 -4.08
CA THR A 84 -4.79 5.62 -3.09
C THR A 84 -5.60 5.14 -1.90
N PRO A 85 -4.95 4.63 -0.84
CA PRO A 85 -5.63 4.30 0.41
C PRO A 85 -5.95 5.56 1.22
N VAL A 86 -6.91 5.45 2.13
CA VAL A 86 -7.07 6.40 3.23
C VAL A 86 -5.84 6.29 4.13
N ALA A 87 -5.31 7.43 4.57
CA ALA A 87 -4.13 7.46 5.43
C ALA A 87 -4.41 6.74 6.75
N THR A 88 -3.69 5.65 7.02
CA THR A 88 -3.82 4.95 8.30
C THR A 88 -2.97 5.63 9.39
N PRO A 89 -3.20 5.32 10.67
CA PRO A 89 -2.39 5.83 11.77
C PRO A 89 -0.89 5.50 11.67
N ALA A 90 -0.50 4.43 10.96
CA ALA A 90 0.90 4.09 10.71
C ALA A 90 1.53 5.02 9.66
N TRP A 91 0.85 5.24 8.53
CA TRP A 91 1.30 6.16 7.49
C TRP A 91 1.44 7.59 7.98
N GLN A 92 0.45 8.08 8.74
CA GLN A 92 0.49 9.43 9.32
C GLN A 92 1.71 9.62 10.22
N ARG A 93 2.01 8.63 11.07
CA ARG A 93 3.20 8.63 11.92
C ARG A 93 4.49 8.60 11.12
N ALA A 94 4.59 7.75 10.11
CA ALA A 94 5.79 7.66 9.28
C ALA A 94 6.07 9.01 8.58
N HIS A 95 5.03 9.68 8.08
CA HIS A 95 5.14 11.02 7.49
C HIS A 95 5.54 12.10 8.49
N GLU A 96 4.96 12.12 9.69
CA GLU A 96 5.35 13.07 10.72
C GLU A 96 6.80 12.84 11.17
N TYR A 97 7.22 11.58 11.31
CA TYR A 97 8.60 11.24 11.64
C TYR A 97 9.59 11.69 10.55
N ASP A 98 9.27 11.48 9.27
CA ASP A 98 10.11 11.96 8.16
C ASP A 98 10.24 13.49 8.16
N ARG A 99 9.13 14.19 8.41
CA ARG A 99 9.10 15.64 8.52
C ARG A 99 10.00 16.11 9.67
N LEU A 100 9.85 15.53 10.86
CA LEU A 100 10.67 15.87 12.03
C LEU A 100 12.15 15.58 11.79
N ARG A 101 12.47 14.45 11.15
CA ARG A 101 13.84 14.10 10.77
C ARG A 101 14.45 15.14 9.81
N ARG A 102 13.74 15.52 8.75
CA ARG A 102 14.21 16.54 7.79
C ARG A 102 14.43 17.90 8.45
N LEU A 103 13.55 18.28 9.38
CA LEU A 103 13.71 19.52 10.15
C LEU A 103 14.96 19.47 11.04
N ALA A 104 15.25 18.32 11.67
CA ALA A 104 16.46 18.13 12.46
C ALA A 104 17.74 18.15 11.60
N ASP A 105 17.73 17.50 10.42
CA ASP A 105 18.88 17.46 9.51
C ASP A 105 19.15 18.83 8.84
N GLY A 106 18.10 19.63 8.62
CA GLY A 106 18.18 20.94 7.97
C GLY A 106 18.72 22.08 8.83
N ILE A 107 18.92 21.88 10.14
CA ILE A 107 19.42 22.92 11.06
C ILE A 107 20.56 22.37 11.95
N PRO A 108 21.77 22.15 11.39
CA PRO A 108 22.88 21.52 12.11
C PRO A 108 23.38 22.34 13.32
N GLU A 109 23.23 23.66 13.28
CA GLU A 109 23.85 24.63 14.20
C GLU A 109 22.88 25.19 15.27
N SER A 110 21.63 24.71 15.33
CA SER A 110 20.64 25.19 16.30
C SER A 110 21.03 24.86 17.74
N ARG A 111 21.04 25.89 18.61
CA ARG A 111 21.17 25.74 20.08
C ARG A 111 19.99 25.01 20.73
N HIS A 112 18.92 24.73 19.98
CA HIS A 112 17.74 23.96 20.40
C HIS A 112 17.67 22.63 19.65
N ARG A 113 18.83 22.07 19.29
CA ARG A 113 18.92 20.73 18.73
C ARG A 113 18.25 19.76 19.71
N THR A 114 16.99 19.44 19.46
CA THR A 114 16.36 18.24 20.01
C THR A 114 17.08 17.08 19.34
N PRO A 115 17.90 16.29 20.06
CA PRO A 115 18.51 15.11 19.46
C PRO A 115 17.44 14.27 18.77
N VAL A 116 17.76 13.59 17.67
CA VAL A 116 16.87 12.57 17.09
C VAL A 116 16.52 11.54 18.18
N GLU A 117 17.40 11.37 19.17
CA GLU A 117 17.20 10.63 20.41
C GLU A 117 16.13 11.14 21.37
N VAL A 118 15.72 12.41 21.27
CA VAL A 118 14.66 12.99 22.10
C VAL A 118 13.32 13.01 21.39
N LEU A 119 13.31 12.98 20.05
CA LEU A 119 12.12 12.73 19.24
C LEU A 119 11.75 11.24 19.35
N HIS A 120 11.18 10.86 20.48
CA HIS A 120 10.69 9.51 20.69
C HIS A 120 9.34 9.33 19.99
N PRO A 121 9.21 8.44 18.99
CA PRO A 121 7.98 7.69 18.85
C PRO A 121 7.98 6.67 20.00
N ARG A 122 7.58 7.08 21.20
CA ARG A 122 7.26 6.17 22.29
C ARG A 122 5.83 6.38 22.73
N GLU A 123 4.94 5.81 21.94
CA GLU A 123 3.86 4.99 22.46
C GLU A 123 4.06 3.62 21.80
N LEU A 124 4.27 2.58 22.60
CA LEU A 124 4.48 1.24 22.10
C LEU A 124 3.18 0.81 21.39
N PHE A 125 3.17 0.88 20.06
CA PHE A 125 2.33 0.06 19.19
C PHE A 125 0.81 0.32 19.13
N ASP A 126 0.30 1.54 19.36
CA ASP A 126 -1.15 1.81 19.16
C ASP A 126 -1.64 1.63 17.71
N CYS A 127 -0.74 1.34 16.78
CA CYS A 127 -1.03 1.14 15.36
C CYS A 127 -0.37 -0.08 14.74
N GLU A 128 0.12 -1.01 15.56
CA GLU A 128 0.80 -2.22 15.06
C GLU A 128 -0.06 -2.93 14.02
N GLU A 129 -1.37 -3.05 14.27
CA GLU A 129 -2.33 -3.61 13.32
C GLU A 129 -2.34 -2.83 11.99
N SER A 130 -2.44 -1.50 12.03
CA SER A 130 -2.42 -0.67 10.81
C SER A 130 -1.07 -0.72 10.09
N LEU A 131 0.05 -0.81 10.81
CA LEU A 131 1.39 -0.99 10.22
C LEU A 131 1.49 -2.34 9.53
N HIS A 132 1.04 -3.41 10.18
CA HIS A 132 0.98 -4.74 9.57
C HIS A 132 0.14 -4.70 8.30
N ALA A 133 -1.05 -4.10 8.35
CA ALA A 133 -1.93 -3.95 7.20
C ALA A 133 -1.23 -3.21 6.04
N GLU A 134 -0.53 -2.10 6.34
CA GLU A 134 0.19 -1.33 5.33
C GLU A 134 1.36 -2.09 4.73
N LEU A 135 2.16 -2.79 5.54
CA LEU A 135 3.28 -3.59 5.06
C LEU A 135 2.82 -4.74 4.15
N HIS A 136 1.65 -5.34 4.42
CA HIS A 136 1.03 -6.30 3.51
C HIS A 136 0.57 -5.61 2.23
N ALA A 137 -0.20 -4.53 2.34
CA ALA A 137 -0.73 -3.80 1.19
C ALA A 137 0.40 -3.34 0.26
N ILE A 138 1.50 -2.79 0.79
CA ILE A 138 2.66 -2.33 0.02
C ILE A 138 3.31 -3.44 -0.79
N LEU A 139 3.41 -4.68 -0.28
CA LEU A 139 4.07 -5.76 -1.03
C LEU A 139 3.11 -6.53 -1.94
N ALA A 140 1.81 -6.37 -1.75
CA ALA A 140 0.80 -7.18 -2.41
C ALA A 140 0.79 -7.05 -3.93
N GLY A 141 1.06 -5.86 -4.48
CA GLY A 141 1.07 -5.66 -5.93
C GLY A 141 2.14 -6.47 -6.65
N ALA A 142 3.38 -6.41 -6.16
CA ALA A 142 4.46 -7.24 -6.70
C ALA A 142 4.17 -8.75 -6.58
N VAL A 143 3.51 -9.18 -5.49
CA VAL A 143 3.12 -10.59 -5.30
C VAL A 143 2.03 -11.01 -6.27
N ALA A 144 1.00 -10.18 -6.46
CA ALA A 144 -0.09 -10.47 -7.40
C ALA A 144 0.42 -10.53 -8.85
N GLU A 145 1.28 -9.59 -9.25
CA GLU A 145 1.93 -9.60 -10.57
C GLU A 145 2.74 -10.89 -10.79
N GLU A 146 3.53 -11.29 -9.80
CA GLU A 146 4.32 -12.53 -9.89
C GLU A 146 3.45 -13.79 -9.91
N MET A 147 2.39 -13.87 -9.12
CA MET A 147 1.47 -15.01 -9.14
C MET A 147 0.83 -15.20 -10.51
N GLN A 148 0.53 -14.10 -11.22
CA GLN A 148 -0.08 -14.16 -12.54
C GLN A 148 0.92 -14.39 -13.67
N PHE A 149 2.11 -13.80 -13.60
CA PHE A 149 3.07 -13.76 -14.72
C PHE A 149 4.43 -14.40 -14.42
N SER A 150 4.54 -15.13 -13.31
CA SER A 150 5.77 -15.77 -12.80
C SER A 150 6.94 -14.81 -12.57
N SER A 151 6.69 -13.51 -12.63
CA SER A 151 7.70 -12.45 -12.53
C SER A 151 7.03 -11.10 -12.25
N SER A 152 7.66 -10.29 -11.39
CA SER A 152 7.26 -8.90 -11.13
C SER A 152 8.28 -7.96 -11.77
N ARG A 153 7.82 -7.00 -12.58
CA ARG A 153 8.67 -5.94 -13.16
C ARG A 153 8.52 -4.61 -12.43
N GLY A 154 7.42 -4.42 -11.69
CA GLY A 154 7.17 -3.27 -10.81
C GLY A 154 7.75 -3.41 -9.39
N GLY A 155 7.51 -2.39 -8.56
CA GLY A 155 7.71 -2.47 -7.11
C GLY A 155 8.97 -1.83 -6.52
N ARG A 156 9.75 -1.05 -7.29
CA ARG A 156 10.85 -0.25 -6.70
C ARG A 156 10.30 0.80 -5.72
N GLY A 157 9.20 1.46 -6.07
CA GLY A 157 8.47 2.38 -5.20
C GLY A 157 8.03 1.70 -3.92
N ASP A 158 7.35 0.55 -4.04
CA ASP A 158 6.89 -0.26 -2.92
C ASP A 158 8.01 -0.66 -1.98
N ARG A 159 9.15 -1.10 -2.51
CA ARG A 159 10.30 -1.47 -1.68
C ARG A 159 10.86 -0.27 -0.89
N ARG A 160 10.87 0.92 -1.51
CA ARG A 160 11.28 2.16 -0.82
C ARG A 160 10.27 2.53 0.26
N LEU A 161 8.97 2.44 -0.04
CA LEU A 161 7.90 2.73 0.92
C LEU A 161 7.90 1.74 2.09
N PHE A 162 8.06 0.44 1.81
CA PHE A 162 8.20 -0.61 2.82
C PHE A 162 9.40 -0.33 3.73
N HIS A 163 10.56 -0.04 3.13
CA HIS A 163 11.77 0.30 3.88
C HIS A 163 11.53 1.52 4.77
N PHE A 164 10.93 2.56 4.20
CA PHE A 164 10.60 3.79 4.91
C PHE A 164 9.70 3.54 6.13
N GLN A 165 8.61 2.80 5.97
CA GLN A 165 7.72 2.48 7.08
C GLN A 165 8.40 1.63 8.16
N VAL A 166 9.16 0.61 7.76
CA VAL A 166 9.94 -0.22 8.69
C VAL A 166 10.97 0.61 9.44
N SER A 167 11.69 1.51 8.78
CA SER A 167 12.66 2.38 9.43
C SER A 167 12.02 3.35 10.41
N CYS A 168 10.89 3.96 10.05
CA CYS A 168 10.18 4.89 10.94
C CYS A 168 9.60 4.18 12.16
N CYS A 169 9.09 2.96 12.00
CA CYS A 169 8.38 2.25 13.08
C CYS A 169 9.30 1.37 13.94
N TYR A 170 10.34 0.76 13.36
CA TYR A 170 11.23 -0.18 14.05
C TYR A 170 12.67 0.30 14.23
N GLY A 171 13.09 1.39 13.58
CA GLY A 171 14.49 1.85 13.54
C GLY A 171 15.04 2.47 14.83
N LYS A 172 14.26 2.47 15.92
CA LYS A 172 14.56 3.23 17.15
C LYS A 172 14.87 4.70 16.84
N LEU A 173 15.43 5.42 17.80
CA LEU A 173 15.78 6.84 17.72
C LEU A 173 16.79 7.20 16.62
N THR A 174 17.54 6.23 16.08
CA THR A 174 18.50 6.48 15.00
C THR A 174 17.88 6.23 13.62
N GLY A 175 16.64 5.73 13.55
CA GLY A 175 15.99 5.28 12.32
C GLY A 175 16.71 4.10 11.64
N PHE A 176 17.66 3.47 12.34
CA PHE A 176 18.50 2.42 11.79
C PHE A 176 17.87 1.05 12.01
N VAL A 177 17.44 0.44 10.90
CA VAL A 177 17.15 -0.99 10.83
C VAL A 177 18.20 -1.60 9.91
N SER A 178 18.81 -2.70 10.33
CA SER A 178 19.81 -3.37 9.49
C SER A 178 19.17 -3.87 8.19
N GLY A 179 19.91 -3.83 7.08
CA GLY A 179 19.43 -4.32 5.80
C GLY A 179 18.98 -5.79 5.83
N SER A 180 19.62 -6.62 6.66
CA SER A 180 19.23 -8.03 6.86
C SER A 180 17.88 -8.15 7.57
N SER A 181 17.59 -7.32 8.58
CA SER A 181 16.28 -7.28 9.24
C SER A 181 15.18 -6.82 8.28
N ILE A 182 15.42 -5.79 7.45
CA ILE A 182 14.48 -5.36 6.41
C ILE A 182 14.23 -6.48 5.39
N ALA A 183 15.28 -7.16 4.94
CA ALA A 183 15.15 -8.27 3.99
C ALA A 183 14.33 -9.42 4.58
N LEU A 184 14.57 -9.77 5.85
CA LEU A 184 13.82 -10.80 6.58
C LEU A 184 12.33 -10.43 6.72
N LEU A 185 12.03 -9.21 7.16
CA LEU A 185 10.66 -8.72 7.27
C LEU A 185 9.97 -8.75 5.90
N ARG A 186 10.60 -8.18 4.87
CA ARG A 186 10.05 -8.17 3.51
C ARG A 186 9.75 -9.59 3.01
N HIS A 187 10.65 -10.55 3.26
CA HIS A 187 10.40 -11.95 2.90
C HIS A 187 9.17 -12.51 3.62
N ARG A 188 9.04 -12.27 4.93
CA ARG A 188 7.90 -12.73 5.73
C ARG A 188 6.56 -12.15 5.23
N TYR A 189 6.48 -10.83 5.06
CA TYR A 189 5.26 -10.19 4.56
C TYR A 189 4.94 -10.59 3.13
N ARG A 190 5.94 -10.75 2.27
CA ARG A 190 5.73 -11.26 0.91
C ARG A 190 5.10 -12.65 0.91
N ASN A 191 5.58 -13.56 1.77
CA ASN A 191 4.99 -14.89 1.91
C ASN A 191 3.56 -14.83 2.45
N SER A 192 3.31 -13.97 3.44
CA SER A 192 1.95 -13.78 3.97
C SER A 192 0.98 -13.16 2.96
N CYS A 193 1.44 -12.21 2.14
CA CYS A 193 0.66 -11.69 1.01
C CYS A 193 0.35 -12.80 -0.01
N LYS A 194 1.33 -13.67 -0.30
CA LYS A 194 1.13 -14.81 -1.20
C LYS A 194 0.09 -15.77 -0.63
N GLU A 195 0.15 -16.11 0.65
CA GLU A 195 -0.85 -16.94 1.33
C GLU A 195 -2.25 -16.30 1.27
N THR A 196 -2.34 -15.00 1.57
CA THR A 196 -3.59 -14.24 1.53
C THR A 196 -4.18 -14.22 0.12
N LEU A 197 -3.37 -13.91 -0.90
CA LEU A 197 -3.80 -13.83 -2.30
C LEU A 197 -4.06 -15.20 -2.91
N SER A 198 -3.45 -16.28 -2.39
CA SER A 198 -3.68 -17.64 -2.88
C SER A 198 -5.04 -18.22 -2.47
N LYS A 199 -5.73 -17.59 -1.50
CA LYS A 199 -7.11 -17.97 -1.17
C LYS A 199 -8.01 -17.77 -2.40
N PRO A 200 -8.84 -18.76 -2.78
CA PRO A 200 -9.68 -18.66 -3.99
C PRO A 200 -10.58 -17.42 -4.02
N GLU A 201 -11.14 -17.04 -2.88
CA GLU A 201 -11.94 -15.82 -2.70
C GLU A 201 -11.17 -14.56 -3.11
N ASN A 202 -9.95 -14.39 -2.58
CA ASN A 202 -9.14 -13.20 -2.82
C ASN A 202 -8.58 -13.17 -4.24
N TRP A 203 -8.16 -14.32 -4.77
CA TRP A 203 -7.67 -14.37 -6.15
C TRP A 203 -8.77 -14.12 -7.18
N THR A 204 -9.98 -14.62 -6.90
CA THR A 204 -11.16 -14.34 -7.74
C THR A 204 -11.51 -12.86 -7.69
N TRP A 205 -11.44 -12.24 -6.50
CA TRP A 205 -11.63 -10.80 -6.34
C TRP A 205 -10.59 -9.99 -7.13
N VAL A 206 -9.31 -10.33 -7.04
CA VAL A 206 -8.23 -9.68 -7.83
C VAL A 206 -8.56 -9.72 -9.32
N LYS A 207 -8.93 -10.89 -9.85
CA LYS A 207 -9.27 -11.04 -11.28
C LYS A 207 -10.49 -10.20 -11.67
N ALA A 208 -11.49 -10.10 -10.80
CA ALA A 208 -12.66 -9.26 -11.02
C ALA A 208 -12.28 -7.77 -11.07
N VAL A 209 -11.46 -7.31 -10.12
CA VAL A 209 -10.94 -5.93 -10.07
C VAL A 209 -10.10 -5.61 -11.32
N VAL A 210 -9.21 -6.51 -11.74
CA VAL A 210 -8.42 -6.35 -12.98
C VAL A 210 -9.32 -6.17 -14.20
N LYS A 211 -10.31 -7.06 -14.35
CA LYS A 211 -11.25 -7.02 -15.48
C LYS A 211 -12.06 -5.73 -15.48
N ALA A 212 -12.51 -5.28 -14.31
CA ALA A 212 -13.25 -4.02 -14.16
C ALA A 212 -12.37 -2.81 -14.47
N ALA A 213 -11.13 -2.76 -13.95
CA ALA A 213 -10.22 -1.64 -14.17
C ALA A 213 -9.86 -1.46 -15.65
N ILE A 214 -9.58 -2.56 -16.37
CA ILE A 214 -9.28 -2.53 -17.81
C ILE A 214 -10.50 -2.09 -18.64
N ARG A 215 -11.71 -2.44 -18.20
CA ARG A 215 -12.97 -2.08 -18.88
C ARG A 215 -13.51 -0.71 -18.49
N SER A 216 -12.98 -0.12 -17.42
CA SER A 216 -13.36 1.22 -16.97
C SER A 216 -13.08 2.22 -18.08
N GLU A 217 -14.07 3.05 -18.40
CA GLU A 217 -13.93 4.16 -19.36
C GLU A 217 -12.74 5.06 -19.01
N HIS A 218 -12.43 5.15 -17.73
CA HIS A 218 -11.42 6.04 -17.18
C HIS A 218 -10.18 5.33 -16.63
N GLY A 219 -10.13 3.99 -16.66
CA GLY A 219 -9.03 3.22 -16.06
C GLY A 219 -8.91 3.39 -14.55
N VAL A 220 -10.02 3.76 -13.89
CA VAL A 220 -10.11 4.01 -12.44
C VAL A 220 -11.28 3.23 -11.87
N LEU A 221 -11.12 2.75 -10.63
CA LEU A 221 -12.16 2.19 -9.79
C LEU A 221 -12.12 2.86 -8.42
N THR A 222 -13.27 3.17 -7.88
CA THR A 222 -13.47 3.63 -6.49
C THR A 222 -13.41 2.47 -5.50
N GLY A 223 -13.28 2.79 -4.20
CA GLY A 223 -13.37 1.79 -3.13
C GLY A 223 -14.63 0.94 -3.17
N ASP A 224 -15.79 1.57 -3.36
CA ASP A 224 -17.09 0.90 -3.40
C ASP A 224 -17.21 -0.02 -4.62
N GLU A 225 -16.73 0.41 -5.78
CA GLU A 225 -16.66 -0.44 -6.97
C GLU A 225 -15.77 -1.66 -6.74
N ILE A 226 -14.63 -1.49 -6.07
CA ILE A 226 -13.75 -2.61 -5.69
C ILE A 226 -14.50 -3.58 -4.77
N ASP A 227 -15.19 -3.10 -3.74
CA ASP A 227 -15.93 -3.96 -2.82
C ASP A 227 -17.08 -4.70 -3.47
N SER A 228 -17.79 -4.07 -4.41
CA SER A 228 -18.88 -4.69 -5.16
C SER A 228 -18.45 -5.92 -5.97
N LEU A 229 -17.16 -6.03 -6.26
CA LEU A 229 -16.54 -7.14 -6.99
C LEU A 229 -16.08 -8.27 -6.08
N ARG A 230 -16.23 -8.14 -4.76
CA ARG A 230 -15.83 -9.18 -3.81
C ARG A 230 -16.76 -10.38 -3.94
N PRO A 231 -16.23 -11.61 -4.11
CA PRO A 231 -17.05 -12.81 -4.14
C PRO A 231 -17.65 -13.08 -2.76
N TRP A 232 -18.92 -13.47 -2.75
CA TRP A 232 -19.72 -13.82 -1.56
C TRP A 232 -19.57 -15.29 -1.19
#